data_AF-A0A7Y5E1N7-F1
#
_entry.id   AF-A0A7Y5E1N7-F1
#
_cell.length_a   1.000
_cell.length_b   1.000
_cell.length_c   1.000
_cell.angle_alpha   90.00
_cell.angle_beta   90.00
_cell.angle_gamma   90.00
#
_symmetry.space_group_name_H-M   'P 1'
#
loop_
_entity.id
_entity.type
_entity.pdbx_description
1 polymer ?
#
loop_
_entity_poly.entity_id
_entity_poly.type
_entity_poly.pdbx_seq_one_letter_code
_entity_poly.pdbx_strand_id
1 'polypeptide(L)'
;MTRITRRKDLSPSLVSLTAEEGFVLSRIDDDTTVDYLESLTGMDRATLESIVGRLADSGAIDIAMEARAPAAAPPPARAPSFGDWNVDDNFPPMSSDAPIPLPAVPAAEESLIELTPEEHGVFEDEEPEPPSQESDGETREEREHFEKTEKTFRELYGKKMANLPRDARVAMAQSLSGDDLLALTFDPDPAVVKAIVVNPNANLQHARLIAFNHHIAQGLEGLGQRPEFLRDAQVERKLLRNQNLPESMLRRVLGPKPLRMVYQTTIDREVPDLNRTRARSIMRARWQMSPSEEKADLVTRTEGRILTLLTGLTFDQRMTAILCGKTYASVIFVQNLARFAATPPVLLTHLLKQAFVKRQAHLRNLILQHPNVPSEAKRLR
;
A
#
# COMPACT_ATOMS: atom_id res chain seq x y z
N MET A 1 14.46 -16.59 27.38
CA MET A 1 13.43 -17.15 26.47
C MET A 1 14.12 -18.17 25.60
N THR A 2 13.45 -19.26 25.23
CA THR A 2 14.05 -20.30 24.40
C THR A 2 13.89 -19.90 22.93
N ARG A 3 14.99 -19.54 22.28
CA ARG A 3 15.01 -19.17 20.85
C ARG A 3 15.27 -20.41 20.00
N ILE A 4 14.49 -20.55 18.93
CA ILE A 4 14.53 -21.69 18.03
C ILE A 4 14.87 -21.18 16.63
N THR A 5 15.89 -21.80 16.02
CA THR A 5 16.37 -21.45 14.68
C THR A 5 16.38 -22.68 13.80
N ARG A 6 15.87 -22.56 12.57
CA ARG A 6 15.86 -23.65 11.61
C ARG A 6 17.20 -23.74 10.89
N ARG A 7 17.78 -24.95 10.81
CA ARG A 7 18.98 -25.16 9.99
C ARG A 7 18.63 -25.18 8.50
N LYS A 8 19.37 -24.40 7.71
CA LYS A 8 19.13 -24.21 6.27
C LYS A 8 19.73 -25.32 5.40
N ASP A 9 20.61 -26.15 5.96
CA ASP A 9 21.38 -27.16 5.21
C ASP A 9 20.77 -28.58 5.23
N LEU A 10 19.58 -28.75 5.81
CA LEU A 10 18.91 -30.06 5.84
C LEU A 10 18.12 -30.32 4.57
N SER A 11 18.49 -31.39 3.88
CA SER A 11 17.67 -31.97 2.82
C SER A 11 16.43 -32.64 3.46
N PRO A 12 15.20 -32.30 3.02
CA PRO A 12 13.96 -32.76 3.64
C PRO A 12 13.73 -34.28 3.53
N SER A 13 14.57 -35.00 2.78
CA SER A 13 14.52 -36.45 2.62
C SER A 13 15.31 -37.23 3.68
N LEU A 14 16.08 -36.56 4.55
CA LEU A 14 16.99 -37.20 5.51
C LEU A 14 16.44 -37.33 6.94
N VAL A 15 15.25 -36.77 7.22
CA VAL A 15 14.62 -36.86 8.55
C VAL A 15 13.20 -37.41 8.42
N SER A 16 12.94 -38.55 9.07
CA SER A 16 11.59 -39.13 9.15
C SER A 16 10.72 -38.32 10.12
N LEU A 17 10.10 -37.25 9.61
CA LEU A 17 9.22 -36.39 10.38
C LEU A 17 7.77 -36.87 10.32
N THR A 18 7.07 -36.79 11.45
CA THR A 18 5.61 -36.92 11.49
C THR A 18 4.94 -35.70 10.84
N ALA A 19 3.64 -35.81 10.51
CA ALA A 19 2.89 -34.70 9.93
C ALA A 19 2.86 -33.46 10.84
N GLU A 20 2.78 -33.66 12.16
CA GLU A 20 2.78 -32.59 13.16
C GLU A 20 4.15 -31.91 13.26
N GLU A 21 5.23 -32.69 13.26
CA GLU A 21 6.61 -32.15 13.27
C GLU A 21 6.92 -31.38 11.99
N GLY A 22 6.52 -31.89 10.82
CA GLY A 22 6.65 -31.19 9.55
C GLY A 22 5.86 -29.87 9.53
N PHE A 23 4.67 -29.86 10.13
CA PHE A 23 3.87 -28.65 10.27
C PHE A 23 4.54 -27.62 11.18
N VAL A 24 5.01 -28.01 12.38
CA VAL A 24 5.72 -27.10 13.29
C VAL A 24 7.01 -26.59 12.66
N LEU A 25 7.80 -27.46 12.03
CA LEU A 25 9.04 -27.09 11.35
C LEU A 25 8.81 -26.09 10.20
N SER A 26 7.67 -26.18 9.51
CA SER A 26 7.29 -25.22 8.45
C SER A 26 6.97 -23.81 8.97
N ARG A 27 6.79 -23.66 10.29
CA ARG A 27 6.46 -22.39 10.96
C ARG A 27 7.62 -21.78 11.74
N ILE A 28 8.73 -22.49 11.85
CA ILE A 28 9.94 -22.00 12.51
C ILE A 28 10.76 -21.22 11.47
N ASP A 29 10.77 -19.89 11.64
CA ASP A 29 11.68 -18.98 10.95
C ASP A 29 12.85 -18.58 11.86
N ASP A 30 13.83 -17.86 11.31
CA ASP A 30 14.96 -17.31 12.07
C ASP A 30 14.42 -16.41 13.21
N ASP A 31 14.66 -16.82 14.47
CA ASP A 31 14.26 -16.15 15.73
C ASP A 31 12.85 -16.44 16.28
N THR A 32 12.37 -17.68 16.15
CA THR A 32 11.05 -18.09 16.67
C THR A 32 11.11 -18.50 18.16
N THR A 33 10.09 -18.14 18.96
CA THR A 33 9.93 -18.57 20.37
C THR A 33 8.80 -19.58 20.56
N VAL A 34 8.86 -20.40 21.61
CA VAL A 34 7.80 -21.38 21.95
C VAL A 34 6.45 -20.70 22.17
N ASP A 35 6.44 -19.57 22.88
CA ASP A 35 5.20 -18.82 23.14
C ASP A 35 4.57 -18.28 21.82
N TYR A 36 5.40 -17.94 20.83
CA TYR A 36 4.92 -17.54 19.51
C TYR A 36 4.34 -18.73 18.73
N LEU A 37 4.99 -19.91 18.78
CA LEU A 37 4.48 -21.13 18.16
C LEU A 37 3.13 -21.56 18.76
N GLU A 38 2.94 -21.40 20.07
CA GLU A 38 1.66 -21.66 20.75
C GLU A 38 0.56 -20.78 20.17
N SER A 39 0.81 -19.47 20.03
CA SER A 39 -0.15 -18.52 19.43
C SER A 39 -0.46 -18.81 17.96
N LEU A 40 0.51 -19.34 17.20
CA LEU A 40 0.41 -19.53 15.77
C LEU A 40 -0.23 -20.87 15.38
N THR A 41 0.07 -21.93 16.14
CA THR A 41 -0.39 -23.30 15.84
C THR A 41 -1.66 -23.68 16.61
N GLY A 42 -1.91 -23.02 17.74
CA GLY A 42 -3.00 -23.38 18.67
C GLY A 42 -2.75 -24.70 19.42
N MET A 43 -1.54 -25.26 19.34
CA MET A 43 -1.14 -26.43 20.11
C MET A 43 -0.81 -26.04 21.55
N ASP A 44 -1.03 -26.94 22.50
CA ASP A 44 -0.64 -26.69 23.88
C ASP A 44 0.89 -26.66 24.02
N ARG A 45 1.36 -25.88 24.99
CA ARG A 45 2.78 -25.68 25.27
C ARG A 45 3.54 -27.00 25.49
N ALA A 46 2.97 -27.98 26.19
CA ALA A 46 3.66 -29.23 26.50
C ALA A 46 3.88 -30.08 25.24
N THR A 47 2.89 -30.11 24.35
CA THR A 47 2.99 -30.75 23.03
C THR A 47 4.03 -30.06 22.16
N LEU A 48 4.05 -28.72 22.12
CA LEU A 48 5.06 -27.96 21.38
C LEU A 48 6.47 -28.17 21.90
N GLU A 49 6.67 -28.15 23.22
CA GLU A 49 7.98 -28.44 23.83
C GLU A 49 8.45 -29.86 23.50
N SER A 50 7.54 -30.84 23.48
CA SER A 50 7.86 -32.22 23.07
C SER A 50 8.26 -32.32 21.59
N ILE A 51 7.52 -31.66 20.69
CA ILE A 51 7.82 -31.63 19.24
C ILE A 51 9.15 -30.92 18.97
N VAL A 52 9.37 -29.76 19.61
CA VAL A 52 10.62 -29.00 19.51
C VAL A 52 11.80 -29.82 20.03
N GLY A 53 11.64 -30.56 21.13
CA GLY A 53 12.65 -31.50 21.62
C GLY A 53 13.03 -32.54 20.57
N ARG A 54 12.05 -33.24 19.97
CA ARG A 54 12.30 -34.24 18.91
C ARG A 54 12.91 -33.65 17.65
N LEU A 55 12.53 -32.43 17.27
CA LEU A 55 13.12 -31.71 16.15
C LEU A 55 14.58 -31.31 16.42
N ALA A 56 14.93 -30.97 17.67
CA ALA A 56 16.30 -30.69 18.06
C ALA A 56 17.15 -31.97 18.10
N ASP A 57 16.61 -33.06 18.65
CA ASP A 57 17.29 -34.36 18.69
C ASP A 57 17.57 -34.94 17.30
N SER A 58 16.67 -34.69 16.34
CA SER A 58 16.87 -35.03 14.92
C SER A 58 17.79 -34.06 14.17
N GLY A 59 18.30 -33.01 14.85
CA GLY A 59 19.18 -32.01 14.27
C GLY A 59 18.50 -31.04 13.31
N ALA A 60 17.16 -30.99 13.28
CA ALA A 60 16.39 -30.15 12.37
C ALA A 60 16.40 -28.66 12.77
N ILE A 61 16.57 -28.39 14.07
CA ILE A 61 16.55 -27.05 14.66
C ILE A 61 17.65 -26.91 15.72
N ASP A 62 18.16 -25.69 15.87
CA ASP A 62 19.07 -25.32 16.95
C ASP A 62 18.31 -24.55 18.04
N ILE A 63 18.44 -25.00 19.29
CA ILE A 63 17.84 -24.36 20.47
C ILE A 63 18.90 -23.52 21.17
N ALA A 64 18.75 -22.20 21.11
CA ALA A 64 19.58 -21.29 21.89
C ALA A 64 18.89 -20.99 23.22
N MET A 65 19.45 -21.55 24.31
CA MET A 65 19.05 -21.18 25.67
C MET A 65 19.74 -19.86 26.03
N GLU A 66 19.02 -18.75 25.88
CA GLU A 66 19.53 -17.44 26.28
C GLU A 66 19.63 -17.40 27.82
N ALA A 67 20.85 -17.50 28.32
CA ALA A 67 21.16 -17.39 29.75
C ALA A 67 20.66 -16.02 30.24
N ARG A 68 19.69 -16.05 31.16
CA ARG A 68 19.10 -14.85 31.75
C ARG A 68 20.19 -14.09 32.52
N ALA A 69 20.77 -13.08 31.88
CA ALA A 69 21.64 -12.11 32.56
C ALA A 69 20.85 -11.47 33.72
N PRO A 70 21.46 -11.28 34.90
CA PRO A 70 20.79 -10.66 36.03
C PRO A 70 20.31 -9.26 35.64
N ALA A 71 19.02 -9.00 35.85
CA ALA A 71 18.35 -7.77 35.48
C ALA A 71 19.04 -6.57 36.14
N ALA A 72 19.77 -5.79 35.34
CA ALA A 72 20.21 -4.46 35.74
C ALA A 72 18.98 -3.58 35.98
N ALA A 73 19.00 -2.84 37.08
CA ALA A 73 17.91 -1.96 37.50
C ALA A 73 17.50 -0.99 36.38
N PRO A 74 16.20 -0.67 36.24
CA PRO A 74 15.73 0.23 35.20
C PRO A 74 16.32 1.64 35.42
N PRO A 75 16.88 2.28 34.37
CA PRO A 75 17.28 3.68 34.47
C PRO A 75 16.04 4.57 34.68
N PRO A 76 16.18 5.69 35.40
CA PRO A 76 15.07 6.58 35.69
C PRO A 76 14.44 7.11 34.40
N ALA A 77 13.11 7.11 34.38
CA ALA A 77 12.28 7.56 33.26
C ALA A 77 12.70 8.95 32.79
N ARG A 78 13.33 9.01 31.62
CA ARG A 78 13.51 10.25 30.86
C ARG A 78 12.21 10.47 30.09
N ALA A 79 11.48 11.54 30.42
CA ALA A 79 10.32 11.98 29.67
C ALA A 79 10.67 12.08 28.16
N PRO A 80 9.77 11.71 27.24
CA PRO A 80 10.02 11.88 25.82
C PRO A 80 10.14 13.39 25.51
N SER A 81 11.38 13.82 25.31
CA SER A 81 11.69 15.04 24.59
C SER A 81 11.23 14.84 23.15
N PHE A 82 10.07 15.39 22.83
CA PHE A 82 9.65 15.69 21.48
C PHE A 82 10.63 16.74 20.92
N GLY A 83 11.62 16.28 20.18
CA GLY A 83 12.61 17.13 19.50
C GLY A 83 12.77 16.72 18.05
N ASP A 84 12.79 17.72 17.18
CA ASP A 84 13.25 17.73 15.79
C ASP A 84 12.32 17.22 14.69
N TRP A 85 11.17 17.89 14.58
CA TRP A 85 10.68 18.29 13.26
C TRP A 85 11.28 19.67 12.95
N ASN A 86 12.49 19.70 12.39
CA ASN A 86 13.03 20.90 11.75
C ASN A 86 12.19 21.16 10.49
N VAL A 87 11.20 22.04 10.64
CA VAL A 87 10.56 22.73 9.53
C VAL A 87 11.48 23.92 9.26
N ASP A 88 12.27 23.84 8.19
CA ASP A 88 13.07 24.96 7.73
C ASP A 88 12.19 26.20 7.53
N ASP A 89 12.65 27.27 8.15
CA ASP A 89 12.19 28.64 8.07
C ASP A 89 12.12 29.13 6.63
N ASN A 90 10.92 29.21 6.05
CA ASN A 90 10.64 30.20 5.00
C ASN A 90 9.13 30.52 4.86
N PHE A 91 8.48 30.88 5.96
CA PHE A 91 7.18 31.57 5.90
C PHE A 91 7.37 33.04 6.33
N PRO A 92 7.15 34.02 5.44
CA PRO A 92 7.26 35.42 5.81
C PRO A 92 6.18 35.82 6.83
N PRO A 93 6.46 36.76 7.74
CA PRO A 93 5.53 37.17 8.79
C PRO A 93 4.35 37.93 8.18
N MET A 94 3.14 37.35 8.28
CA MET A 94 1.89 38.07 8.02
C MET A 94 1.59 38.99 9.20
N SER A 95 1.79 40.28 8.99
CA SER A 95 1.35 41.36 9.87
C SER A 95 -0.18 41.45 9.92
N SER A 96 -0.68 41.83 11.09
CA SER A 96 -2.08 41.94 11.48
C SER A 96 -2.88 43.05 10.77
N ASP A 97 -4.19 42.84 10.76
CA ASP A 97 -5.29 43.83 10.77
C ASP A 97 -5.39 44.85 9.63
N ALA A 98 -6.20 44.47 8.62
CA ALA A 98 -7.06 45.40 7.90
C ALA A 98 -8.39 44.70 7.54
N PRO A 99 -9.57 45.32 7.77
CA PRO A 99 -10.85 44.77 7.33
C PRO A 99 -10.92 44.77 5.79
N ILE A 100 -11.09 43.59 5.19
CA ILE A 100 -11.34 43.46 3.76
C ILE A 100 -12.78 43.94 3.48
N PRO A 101 -13.00 44.93 2.59
CA PRO A 101 -14.34 45.35 2.20
C PRO A 101 -14.99 44.25 1.36
N LEU A 102 -16.18 43.80 1.77
CA LEU A 102 -17.01 42.91 0.96
C LEU A 102 -17.43 43.63 -0.33
N PRO A 103 -17.23 43.05 -1.52
CA PRO A 103 -17.81 43.59 -2.74
C PRO A 103 -19.34 43.40 -2.71
N ALA A 104 -20.06 44.49 -2.99
CA ALA A 104 -21.50 44.50 -3.14
C ALA A 104 -21.93 43.56 -4.28
N VAL A 105 -22.80 42.61 -3.96
CA VAL A 105 -23.46 41.74 -4.94
C VAL A 105 -24.57 42.57 -5.61
N PRO A 106 -24.52 42.85 -6.92
CA PRO A 106 -25.67 43.42 -7.60
C PRO A 106 -26.78 42.38 -7.68
N ALA A 107 -27.98 42.79 -7.27
CA ALA A 107 -29.21 42.03 -7.42
C ALA A 107 -29.44 41.71 -8.91
N ALA A 108 -29.29 40.43 -9.26
CA ALA A 108 -29.71 39.92 -10.55
C ALA A 108 -31.17 39.47 -10.43
N GLU A 109 -32.01 40.15 -11.20
CA GLU A 109 -33.45 39.98 -11.31
C GLU A 109 -33.81 38.57 -11.80
N GLU A 110 -34.84 38.01 -11.16
CA GLU A 110 -35.53 36.81 -11.56
C GLU A 110 -36.14 37.00 -12.97
N SER A 111 -35.62 36.28 -13.97
CA SER A 111 -36.33 36.07 -15.22
C SER A 111 -36.90 34.65 -15.24
N LEU A 112 -38.22 34.60 -15.05
CA LEU A 112 -39.08 33.47 -15.37
C LEU A 112 -38.80 33.00 -16.80
N ILE A 113 -38.33 31.77 -16.96
CA ILE A 113 -38.38 31.08 -18.26
C ILE A 113 -39.60 30.16 -18.23
N GLU A 114 -40.56 30.53 -19.07
CA GLU A 114 -41.80 29.86 -19.37
C GLU A 114 -41.52 28.53 -20.10
N LEU A 115 -42.04 27.43 -19.53
CA LEU A 115 -41.96 26.09 -20.08
C LEU A 115 -42.91 25.94 -21.27
N THR A 116 -42.38 25.72 -22.47
CA THR A 116 -43.16 25.15 -23.58
C THR A 116 -42.93 23.63 -23.65
N PRO A 117 -44.00 22.81 -23.74
CA PRO A 117 -43.90 21.39 -24.06
C PRO A 117 -43.87 21.17 -25.59
N GLU A 118 -43.50 19.96 -26.01
CA GLU A 118 -43.33 19.43 -27.39
C GLU A 118 -41.85 19.47 -27.85
N GLU A 119 -41.21 18.42 -28.36
CA GLU A 119 -41.68 17.27 -29.15
C GLU A 119 -40.88 15.98 -28.86
N HIS A 120 -41.47 14.86 -29.25
CA HIS A 120 -40.91 13.51 -29.26
C HIS A 120 -39.60 13.40 -30.07
N GLY A 121 -38.52 13.05 -29.37
CA GLY A 121 -37.29 12.52 -29.95
C GLY A 121 -37.22 11.01 -29.77
N VAL A 122 -37.13 10.30 -30.89
CA VAL A 122 -36.97 8.85 -31.05
C VAL A 122 -35.82 8.34 -30.18
N PHE A 123 -36.11 7.41 -29.27
CA PHE A 123 -35.12 6.61 -28.55
C PHE A 123 -34.62 5.52 -29.52
N GLU A 124 -33.45 5.74 -30.12
CA GLU A 124 -32.67 4.64 -30.68
C GLU A 124 -32.06 3.86 -29.50
N ASP A 125 -32.27 2.54 -29.50
CA ASP A 125 -31.65 1.59 -28.59
C ASP A 125 -30.12 1.60 -28.79
N GLU A 126 -29.45 2.53 -28.13
CA GLU A 126 -27.99 2.50 -27.98
C GLU A 126 -27.66 1.54 -26.83
N GLU A 127 -27.35 0.31 -27.23
CA GLU A 127 -26.79 -0.75 -26.40
C GLU A 127 -25.68 -0.17 -25.51
N PRO A 128 -25.74 -0.29 -24.17
CA PRO A 128 -24.79 0.39 -23.30
C PRO A 128 -23.39 -0.17 -23.54
N GLU A 129 -22.53 0.65 -24.15
CA GLU A 129 -21.11 0.34 -24.28
C GLU A 129 -20.54 -0.03 -22.89
N PRO A 130 -19.72 -1.08 -22.80
CA PRO A 130 -19.11 -1.45 -21.54
C PRO A 130 -18.29 -0.27 -21.02
N PRO A 131 -18.27 -0.03 -19.69
CA PRO A 131 -17.58 1.12 -19.12
C PRO A 131 -16.14 1.12 -19.60
N SER A 132 -15.78 2.19 -20.31
CA SER A 132 -14.44 2.51 -20.75
C SER A 132 -13.50 2.34 -19.56
N GLN A 133 -12.64 1.33 -19.65
CA GLN A 133 -11.54 1.13 -18.73
C GLN A 133 -10.60 2.33 -18.93
N GLU A 134 -10.76 3.37 -18.11
CA GLU A 134 -9.65 4.27 -17.75
C GLU A 134 -8.60 3.43 -17.01
N SER A 135 -7.87 2.64 -17.79
CA SER A 135 -6.76 1.80 -17.39
C SER A 135 -5.62 2.23 -18.31
N ASP A 136 -4.91 3.27 -17.89
CA ASP A 136 -3.59 3.69 -18.40
C ASP A 136 -2.55 2.57 -18.22
N GLY A 137 -2.76 1.42 -18.85
CA GLY A 137 -1.83 0.31 -18.93
C GLY A 137 -0.88 0.53 -20.09
N GLU A 138 0.43 0.39 -19.85
CA GLU A 138 1.43 0.29 -20.93
C GLU A 138 0.88 -0.66 -22.00
N THR A 139 0.80 -0.17 -23.24
CA THR A 139 0.28 -0.99 -24.34
C THR A 139 1.17 -2.22 -24.50
N ARG A 140 0.61 -3.31 -25.03
CA ARG A 140 1.39 -4.52 -25.29
C ARG A 140 2.63 -4.22 -26.14
N GLU A 141 2.50 -3.32 -27.11
CA GLU A 141 3.58 -2.89 -28.00
C GLU A 141 4.69 -2.14 -27.25
N GLU A 142 4.34 -1.26 -26.31
CA GLU A 142 5.30 -0.56 -25.45
C GLU A 142 6.09 -1.53 -24.56
N ARG A 143 5.42 -2.55 -24.01
CA ARG A 143 6.07 -3.61 -23.21
C ARG A 143 7.06 -4.40 -24.07
N GLU A 144 6.63 -4.86 -25.24
CA GLU A 144 7.50 -5.63 -26.15
C GLU A 144 8.69 -4.82 -26.66
N HIS A 145 8.50 -3.53 -26.95
CA HIS A 145 9.58 -2.62 -27.33
C HIS A 145 10.58 -2.44 -26.17
N PHE A 146 10.09 -2.23 -24.95
CA PHE A 146 10.94 -2.09 -23.77
C PHE A 146 11.78 -3.35 -23.53
N GLU A 147 11.19 -4.54 -23.62
CA GLU A 147 11.89 -5.83 -23.44
C GLU A 147 12.98 -6.06 -24.49
N LYS A 148 12.71 -5.71 -25.76
CA LYS A 148 13.72 -5.80 -26.83
C LYS A 148 14.90 -4.88 -26.57
N THR A 149 14.60 -3.64 -26.17
CA THR A 149 15.62 -2.64 -25.86
C THR A 149 16.44 -3.06 -24.62
N GLU A 150 15.79 -3.62 -23.61
CA GLU A 150 16.43 -4.15 -22.40
C GLU A 150 17.47 -5.24 -22.73
N LYS A 151 17.11 -6.20 -23.58
CA LYS A 151 18.02 -7.28 -23.99
C LYS A 151 19.27 -6.73 -24.67
N THR A 152 19.11 -5.77 -25.58
CA THR A 152 20.23 -5.14 -26.30
C THR A 152 21.22 -4.48 -25.34
N PHE A 153 20.73 -3.70 -24.38
CA PHE A 153 21.59 -3.02 -23.41
C PHE A 153 22.26 -3.98 -22.42
N ARG A 154 21.54 -5.04 -22.01
CA ARG A 154 22.10 -6.09 -21.16
C ARG A 154 23.25 -6.84 -21.83
N GLU A 155 23.13 -7.14 -23.12
CA GLU A 155 24.23 -7.73 -23.90
C GLU A 155 25.43 -6.79 -24.03
N LEU A 156 25.17 -5.50 -24.27
CA LEU A 156 26.22 -4.49 -24.37
C LEU A 156 27.00 -4.35 -23.05
N TYR A 157 26.29 -4.35 -21.92
CA TYR A 157 26.89 -4.37 -20.58
C TYR A 157 27.79 -5.60 -20.38
N GLY A 158 27.26 -6.79 -20.68
CA GLY A 158 27.99 -8.05 -20.51
C GLY A 158 29.27 -8.11 -21.35
N LYS A 159 29.24 -7.59 -22.58
CA LYS A 159 30.40 -7.59 -23.49
C LYS A 159 31.47 -6.57 -23.11
N LYS A 160 31.08 -5.34 -22.75
CA LYS A 160 32.02 -4.21 -22.61
C LYS A 160 32.40 -3.88 -21.16
N MET A 161 31.47 -4.04 -20.22
CA MET A 161 31.56 -3.37 -18.92
C MET A 161 31.63 -4.34 -17.73
N ALA A 162 31.02 -5.53 -17.82
CA ALA A 162 30.92 -6.45 -16.69
C ALA A 162 32.27 -6.86 -16.06
N ASN A 163 33.33 -6.99 -16.88
CA ASN A 163 34.67 -7.40 -16.44
C ASN A 163 35.55 -6.24 -15.97
N LEU A 164 35.09 -5.00 -16.07
CA LEU A 164 35.86 -3.83 -15.63
C LEU A 164 35.80 -3.71 -14.10
N PRO A 165 36.87 -3.18 -13.46
CA PRO A 165 36.87 -2.94 -12.02
C PRO A 165 35.83 -1.88 -11.67
N ARG A 166 35.31 -1.97 -10.44
CA ARG A 166 34.27 -1.09 -9.88
C ARG A 166 34.53 0.39 -10.17
N ASP A 167 35.72 0.87 -9.84
CA ASP A 167 36.06 2.30 -9.96
C ASP A 167 36.04 2.78 -11.42
N ALA A 168 36.44 1.93 -12.36
CA ALA A 168 36.35 2.24 -13.78
C ALA A 168 34.89 2.35 -14.23
N ARG A 169 34.01 1.46 -13.76
CA ARG A 169 32.56 1.52 -14.10
C ARG A 169 31.89 2.75 -13.49
N VAL A 170 32.27 3.15 -12.28
CA VAL A 170 31.82 4.40 -11.66
C VAL A 170 32.28 5.62 -12.47
N ALA A 171 33.55 5.68 -12.87
CA ALA A 171 34.07 6.77 -13.70
C ALA A 171 33.38 6.82 -15.08
N MET A 172 33.10 5.67 -15.68
CA MET A 172 32.31 5.56 -16.91
C MET A 172 30.88 6.06 -16.70
N ALA A 173 30.22 5.66 -15.60
CA ALA A 173 28.86 6.11 -15.28
C ALA A 173 28.74 7.62 -15.11
N GLN A 174 29.81 8.33 -14.75
CA GLN A 174 29.83 9.79 -14.61
C GLN A 174 30.02 10.54 -15.93
N SER A 175 30.66 9.91 -16.92
CA SER A 175 31.16 10.57 -18.13
C SER A 175 30.43 10.15 -19.42
N LEU A 176 29.94 8.91 -19.48
CA LEU A 176 29.27 8.38 -20.66
C LEU A 176 27.88 8.98 -20.87
N SER A 177 27.36 8.75 -22.08
CA SER A 177 26.03 9.14 -22.54
C SER A 177 25.47 8.08 -23.50
N GLY A 178 24.20 8.22 -23.87
CA GLY A 178 23.54 7.33 -24.85
C GLY A 178 23.47 5.87 -24.41
N ASP A 179 23.60 4.96 -25.37
CA ASP A 179 23.42 3.52 -25.18
C ASP A 179 24.41 2.90 -24.19
N ASP A 180 25.65 3.40 -24.15
CA ASP A 180 26.65 2.90 -23.21
C ASP A 180 26.26 3.27 -21.75
N LEU A 181 25.65 4.44 -21.52
CA LEU A 181 25.12 4.82 -20.19
C LEU A 181 23.87 4.00 -19.83
N LEU A 182 23.00 3.70 -20.80
CA LEU A 182 21.84 2.83 -20.61
C LEU A 182 22.27 1.40 -20.25
N ALA A 183 23.33 0.88 -20.84
CA ALA A 183 23.88 -0.43 -20.49
C ALA A 183 24.44 -0.48 -19.05
N LEU A 184 25.04 0.59 -18.55
CA LEU A 184 25.50 0.65 -17.15
C LEU A 184 24.37 0.56 -16.13
N THR A 185 23.10 0.78 -16.51
CA THR A 185 21.95 0.62 -15.59
C THR A 185 21.74 -0.81 -15.09
N PHE A 186 22.33 -1.81 -15.77
CA PHE A 186 22.31 -3.22 -15.36
C PHE A 186 23.43 -3.59 -14.38
N ASP A 187 24.26 -2.64 -13.96
CA ASP A 187 25.31 -2.91 -13.00
C ASP A 187 24.72 -3.31 -11.63
N PRO A 188 25.22 -4.39 -11.00
CA PRO A 188 24.73 -4.78 -9.69
C PRO A 188 25.23 -3.84 -8.57
N ASP A 189 26.27 -3.04 -8.79
CA ASP A 189 26.85 -2.19 -7.73
C ASP A 189 26.04 -0.90 -7.53
N PRO A 190 25.53 -0.63 -6.31
CA PRO A 190 24.76 0.59 -6.04
C PRO A 190 25.57 1.88 -6.22
N ALA A 191 26.90 1.84 -6.12
CA ALA A 191 27.74 3.01 -6.39
C ALA A 191 27.73 3.42 -7.86
N VAL A 192 27.67 2.45 -8.78
CA VAL A 192 27.54 2.72 -10.22
C VAL A 192 26.17 3.33 -10.50
N VAL A 193 25.10 2.78 -9.93
CA VAL A 193 23.74 3.34 -10.08
C VAL A 193 23.66 4.77 -9.55
N LYS A 194 24.24 5.05 -8.38
CA LYS A 194 24.30 6.42 -7.84
C LYS A 194 25.07 7.38 -8.76
N ALA A 195 26.18 6.92 -9.35
CA ALA A 195 26.93 7.69 -10.33
C ALA A 195 26.12 7.98 -11.62
N ILE A 196 25.32 7.02 -12.10
CA ILE A 196 24.40 7.23 -13.23
C ILE A 196 23.36 8.30 -12.86
N VAL A 197 22.75 8.23 -11.68
CA VAL A 197 21.68 9.17 -11.30
C VAL A 197 22.17 10.63 -11.30
N VAL A 198 23.40 10.88 -10.83
CA VAL A 198 23.99 12.23 -10.80
C VAL A 198 24.61 12.66 -12.14
N ASN A 199 24.71 11.77 -13.13
CA ASN A 199 25.23 12.11 -14.45
C ASN A 199 24.27 13.09 -15.16
N PRO A 200 24.76 14.23 -15.70
CA PRO A 200 23.93 15.22 -16.38
C PRO A 200 23.22 14.67 -17.63
N ASN A 201 23.74 13.62 -18.24
CA ASN A 201 23.14 12.95 -19.40
C ASN A 201 22.07 11.92 -19.01
N ALA A 202 21.87 11.66 -17.71
CA ALA A 202 20.87 10.71 -17.25
C ALA A 202 19.46 11.28 -17.39
N ASN A 203 18.65 10.56 -18.16
CA ASN A 203 17.26 10.86 -18.45
C ASN A 203 16.29 9.81 -17.84
N LEU A 204 14.98 9.96 -18.09
CA LEU A 204 13.95 9.08 -17.57
C LEU A 204 14.09 7.61 -17.99
N GLN A 205 14.66 7.30 -19.15
CA GLN A 205 14.86 5.91 -19.58
C GLN A 205 15.83 5.18 -18.65
N HIS A 206 16.89 5.86 -18.20
CA HIS A 206 17.83 5.31 -17.22
C HIS A 206 17.11 4.99 -15.90
N ALA A 207 16.30 5.94 -15.41
CA ALA A 207 15.53 5.76 -14.18
C ALA A 207 14.54 4.58 -14.29
N ARG A 208 13.86 4.43 -15.44
CA ARG A 208 12.93 3.32 -15.71
C ARG A 208 13.64 1.97 -15.71
N LEU A 209 14.82 1.87 -16.34
CA LEU A 209 15.62 0.64 -16.34
C LEU A 209 16.13 0.29 -14.94
N ILE A 210 16.68 1.26 -14.20
CA ILE A 210 17.16 1.06 -12.82
C ILE A 210 15.99 0.63 -11.92
N ALA A 211 14.85 1.33 -12.00
CA ALA A 211 13.67 1.05 -11.18
C ALA A 211 13.17 -0.38 -11.33
N PHE A 212 13.20 -0.92 -12.55
CA PHE A 212 12.71 -2.26 -12.84
C PHE A 212 13.75 -3.35 -12.52
N ASN A 213 15.01 -3.12 -12.90
CA ASN A 213 16.02 -4.19 -12.94
C ASN A 213 16.95 -4.23 -11.74
N HIS A 214 17.09 -3.14 -10.98
CA HIS A 214 18.10 -3.13 -9.95
C HIS A 214 17.66 -3.94 -8.71
N HIS A 215 18.54 -4.82 -8.25
CA HIS A 215 18.24 -5.81 -7.22
C HIS A 215 18.67 -5.40 -5.80
N ILE A 216 19.33 -4.24 -5.65
CA ILE A 216 19.85 -3.77 -4.35
C ILE A 216 19.11 -2.51 -3.93
N ALA A 217 18.51 -2.55 -2.72
CA ALA A 217 17.76 -1.44 -2.14
C ALA A 217 18.55 -0.11 -2.14
N GLN A 218 19.84 -0.15 -1.78
CA GLN A 218 20.69 1.04 -1.71
C GLN A 218 20.88 1.77 -3.06
N GLY A 219 20.82 1.06 -4.19
CA GLY A 219 20.88 1.71 -5.48
C GLY A 219 19.53 2.24 -5.93
N LEU A 220 18.42 1.58 -5.56
CA LEU A 220 17.06 2.10 -5.79
C LEU A 220 16.81 3.39 -5.00
N GLU A 221 17.37 3.51 -3.78
CA GLU A 221 17.33 4.76 -3.02
C GLU A 221 18.04 5.92 -3.73
N GLY A 222 19.02 5.62 -4.58
CA GLY A 222 19.69 6.59 -5.44
C GLY A 222 18.70 7.35 -6.33
N LEU A 223 17.67 6.67 -6.88
CA LEU A 223 16.63 7.33 -7.68
C LEU A 223 15.87 8.40 -6.90
N GLY A 224 15.79 8.26 -5.57
CA GLY A 224 15.15 9.24 -4.71
C GLY A 224 15.91 10.54 -4.55
N GLN A 225 17.15 10.66 -5.05
CA GLN A 225 17.93 11.90 -5.05
C GLN A 225 17.46 12.89 -6.12
N ARG A 226 16.81 12.40 -7.20
CA ARG A 226 16.26 13.23 -8.27
C ARG A 226 14.74 13.17 -8.26
N PRO A 227 14.05 14.18 -7.71
CA PRO A 227 12.60 14.15 -7.56
C PRO A 227 11.86 14.09 -8.90
N GLU A 228 12.44 14.64 -9.97
CA GLU A 228 11.90 14.50 -11.32
C GLU A 228 11.74 13.04 -11.78
N PHE A 229 12.60 12.12 -11.33
CA PHE A 229 12.44 10.70 -11.66
C PHE A 229 11.24 10.08 -10.96
N LEU A 230 10.98 10.47 -9.72
CA LEU A 230 9.82 9.98 -8.97
C LEU A 230 8.50 10.62 -9.41
N ARG A 231 8.53 11.71 -10.18
CA ARG A 231 7.31 12.29 -10.79
C ARG A 231 6.86 11.53 -12.04
N ASP A 232 7.73 10.71 -12.64
CA ASP A 232 7.40 9.92 -13.81
C ASP A 232 6.57 8.68 -13.45
N ALA A 233 5.37 8.57 -14.03
CA ALA A 233 4.44 7.49 -13.73
C ALA A 233 5.01 6.09 -14.09
N GLN A 234 5.85 5.98 -15.13
CA GLN A 234 6.46 4.71 -15.50
C GLN A 234 7.56 4.30 -14.51
N VAL A 235 8.38 5.23 -14.03
CA VAL A 235 9.35 4.97 -12.95
C VAL A 235 8.63 4.49 -11.69
N GLU A 236 7.57 5.19 -11.26
CA GLU A 236 6.79 4.78 -10.09
C GLU A 236 6.23 3.36 -10.24
N ARG A 237 5.60 3.05 -11.38
CA ARG A 237 5.05 1.73 -11.67
C ARG A 237 6.13 0.64 -11.64
N LYS A 238 7.27 0.89 -12.28
CA LYS A 238 8.40 -0.06 -12.29
C LYS A 238 9.01 -0.25 -10.90
N LEU A 239 9.12 0.82 -10.10
CA LEU A 239 9.54 0.74 -8.70
C LEU A 239 8.58 -0.10 -7.86
N LEU A 240 7.27 0.13 -7.98
CA LEU A 240 6.26 -0.62 -7.22
C LEU A 240 6.28 -2.11 -7.55
N ARG A 241 6.57 -2.48 -8.81
CA ARG A 241 6.73 -3.87 -9.25
C ARG A 241 8.08 -4.51 -8.83
N ASN A 242 9.05 -3.73 -8.36
CA ASN A 242 10.36 -4.24 -7.96
C ASN A 242 10.30 -4.89 -6.57
N GLN A 243 10.74 -6.16 -6.48
CA GLN A 243 10.74 -6.96 -5.25
C GLN A 243 11.66 -6.39 -4.15
N ASN A 244 12.71 -5.66 -4.55
CA ASN A 244 13.74 -5.13 -3.66
C ASN A 244 13.49 -3.67 -3.28
N LEU A 245 12.30 -3.14 -3.56
CA LEU A 245 11.93 -1.76 -3.21
C LEU A 245 12.01 -1.56 -1.68
N PRO A 246 12.88 -0.65 -1.19
CA PRO A 246 12.94 -0.36 0.23
C PRO A 246 11.70 0.40 0.70
N GLU A 247 11.33 0.21 1.96
CA GLU A 247 10.13 0.82 2.54
C GLU A 247 10.20 2.35 2.55
N SER A 248 11.40 2.92 2.74
CA SER A 248 11.69 4.35 2.63
C SER A 248 11.24 4.92 1.28
N MET A 249 11.59 4.24 0.19
CA MET A 249 11.22 4.61 -1.18
C MET A 249 9.74 4.36 -1.46
N LEU A 250 9.18 3.24 -0.99
CA LEU A 250 7.74 2.98 -1.12
C LEU A 250 6.91 4.09 -0.48
N ARG A 251 7.31 4.56 0.71
CA ARG A 251 6.67 5.70 1.39
C ARG A 251 6.84 6.99 0.60
N ARG A 252 7.98 7.22 -0.04
CA ARG A 252 8.22 8.40 -0.88
C ARG A 252 7.36 8.40 -2.15
N VAL A 253 7.16 7.24 -2.76
CA VAL A 253 6.30 7.06 -3.95
C VAL A 253 4.82 7.19 -3.60
N LEU A 254 4.36 6.52 -2.54
CA LEU A 254 2.94 6.47 -2.18
C LEU A 254 2.47 7.60 -1.26
N GLY A 255 3.39 8.25 -0.54
CA GLY A 255 3.11 9.32 0.42
C GLY A 255 2.31 10.49 -0.16
N PRO A 256 2.73 11.09 -1.28
CA PRO A 256 2.03 12.25 -1.85
C PRO A 256 0.78 11.89 -2.64
N LYS A 257 0.51 10.60 -2.90
CA LYS A 257 -0.61 10.17 -3.76
C LYS A 257 -1.96 10.35 -3.08
N PRO A 258 -3.09 10.44 -3.79
CA PRO A 258 -4.40 10.33 -3.15
C PRO A 258 -4.63 8.91 -2.61
N LEU A 259 -5.46 8.76 -1.57
CA LEU A 259 -5.76 7.46 -0.94
C LEU A 259 -6.26 6.42 -1.96
N ARG A 260 -6.98 6.86 -3.00
CA ARG A 260 -7.45 5.97 -4.08
C ARG A 260 -6.30 5.24 -4.78
N MET A 261 -5.21 5.93 -5.09
CA MET A 261 -4.04 5.36 -5.75
C MET A 261 -3.28 4.42 -4.82
N VAL A 262 -3.18 4.79 -3.53
CA VAL A 262 -2.58 3.91 -2.51
C VAL A 262 -3.39 2.62 -2.40
N TYR A 263 -4.73 2.70 -2.35
CA TYR A 263 -5.59 1.52 -2.34
C TYR A 263 -5.41 0.65 -3.57
N GLN A 264 -5.36 1.22 -4.77
CA GLN A 264 -5.13 0.46 -6.01
C GLN A 264 -3.83 -0.36 -5.92
N THR A 265 -2.77 0.21 -5.36
CA THR A 265 -1.50 -0.50 -5.13
C THR A 265 -1.65 -1.71 -4.20
N THR A 266 -2.58 -1.66 -3.23
CA THR A 266 -2.80 -2.79 -2.29
C THR A 266 -3.51 -3.99 -2.90
N ILE A 267 -4.20 -3.79 -4.03
CA ILE A 267 -4.98 -4.81 -4.74
C ILE A 267 -4.38 -5.19 -6.10
N ASP A 268 -3.39 -4.45 -6.57
CA ASP A 268 -2.70 -4.70 -7.83
C ASP A 268 -1.91 -6.01 -7.77
N ARG A 269 -2.14 -6.90 -8.73
CA ARG A 269 -1.51 -8.23 -8.79
C ARG A 269 -0.07 -8.19 -9.28
N GLU A 270 0.32 -7.13 -9.99
CA GLU A 270 1.67 -6.98 -10.53
C GLU A 270 2.66 -6.47 -9.48
N VAL A 271 2.15 -5.92 -8.37
CA VAL A 271 2.96 -5.45 -7.24
C VAL A 271 3.31 -6.65 -6.34
N PRO A 272 4.59 -6.88 -5.99
CA PRO A 272 5.01 -7.97 -5.10
C PRO A 272 4.27 -7.97 -3.76
N ASP A 273 4.02 -9.16 -3.21
CA ASP A 273 3.26 -9.38 -1.97
C ASP A 273 3.79 -8.59 -0.77
N LEU A 274 5.12 -8.50 -0.64
CA LEU A 274 5.79 -7.71 0.38
C LEU A 274 5.45 -6.22 0.25
N ASN A 275 5.50 -5.69 -0.97
CA ASN A 275 5.18 -4.29 -1.25
C ASN A 275 3.69 -4.01 -1.02
N ARG A 276 2.78 -4.93 -1.39
CA ARG A 276 1.35 -4.79 -1.08
C ARG A 276 1.10 -4.77 0.42
N THR A 277 1.79 -5.61 1.18
CA THR A 277 1.66 -5.66 2.65
C THR A 277 2.12 -4.34 3.28
N ARG A 278 3.27 -3.81 2.86
CA ARG A 278 3.74 -2.49 3.29
C ARG A 278 2.80 -1.36 2.85
N ALA A 279 2.27 -1.41 1.63
CA ALA A 279 1.30 -0.45 1.11
C ALA A 279 0.00 -0.45 1.92
N ARG A 280 -0.47 -1.60 2.41
CA ARG A 280 -1.62 -1.67 3.35
C ARG A 280 -1.32 -0.96 4.67
N SER A 281 -0.11 -1.10 5.21
CA SER A 281 0.30 -0.36 6.41
C SER A 281 0.29 1.15 6.17
N ILE A 282 0.84 1.59 5.03
CA ILE A 282 0.80 3.00 4.61
C ILE A 282 -0.65 3.47 4.46
N MET A 283 -1.51 2.70 3.78
CA MET A 283 -2.92 3.00 3.58
C MET A 283 -3.65 3.21 4.91
N ARG A 284 -3.40 2.35 5.91
CA ARG A 284 -4.00 2.46 7.25
C ARG A 284 -3.51 3.68 8.01
N ALA A 285 -2.22 3.98 7.97
CA ALA A 285 -1.65 5.17 8.61
C ALA A 285 -2.23 6.45 7.97
N ARG A 286 -2.29 6.49 6.63
CA ARG A 286 -2.84 7.63 5.91
C ARG A 286 -4.34 7.80 6.09
N TRP A 287 -5.09 6.71 6.22
CA TRP A 287 -6.52 6.78 6.54
C TRP A 287 -6.82 7.60 7.80
N GLN A 288 -5.96 7.51 8.82
CA GLN A 288 -6.15 8.28 10.05
C GLN A 288 -5.93 9.79 9.82
N MET A 289 -4.95 10.14 8.99
CA MET A 289 -4.53 11.54 8.75
C MET A 289 -5.26 12.24 7.61
N SER A 290 -5.90 11.49 6.70
CA SER A 290 -6.60 12.07 5.55
C SER A 290 -7.85 12.87 5.95
N PRO A 291 -8.31 13.79 5.10
CA PRO A 291 -9.57 14.50 5.29
C PRO A 291 -10.78 13.57 5.14
N SER A 292 -11.88 13.90 5.82
CA SER A 292 -13.09 13.08 5.87
C SER A 292 -13.77 12.93 4.49
N GLU A 293 -13.65 13.93 3.62
CA GLU A 293 -14.16 13.94 2.25
C GLU A 293 -13.49 12.89 1.39
N GLU A 294 -12.15 12.81 1.46
CA GLU A 294 -11.36 11.82 0.71
C GLU A 294 -11.68 10.40 1.19
N LYS A 295 -11.83 10.20 2.50
CA LYS A 295 -12.24 8.92 3.09
C LYS A 295 -13.63 8.49 2.61
N ALA A 296 -14.60 9.40 2.65
CA ALA A 296 -15.98 9.13 2.21
C ALA A 296 -16.05 8.85 0.70
N ASP A 297 -15.31 9.61 -0.11
CA ASP A 297 -15.20 9.40 -1.55
C ASP A 297 -14.58 8.04 -1.86
N LEU A 298 -13.47 7.67 -1.20
CA LEU A 298 -12.85 6.36 -1.39
C LEU A 298 -13.78 5.21 -1.03
N VAL A 299 -14.48 5.29 0.10
CA VAL A 299 -15.45 4.26 0.50
C VAL A 299 -16.57 4.15 -0.52
N THR A 300 -17.08 5.26 -1.04
CA THR A 300 -18.14 5.25 -2.06
C THR A 300 -17.64 4.65 -3.37
N ARG A 301 -16.49 5.11 -3.90
CA ARG A 301 -15.93 4.65 -5.19
C ARG A 301 -15.51 3.19 -5.19
N THR A 302 -15.09 2.67 -4.04
CA THR A 302 -14.70 1.26 -3.90
C THR A 302 -15.86 0.36 -3.51
N GLU A 303 -17.09 0.89 -3.47
CA GLU A 303 -18.26 0.20 -2.93
C GLU A 303 -18.00 -0.43 -1.55
N GLY A 304 -17.20 0.22 -0.72
CA GLY A 304 -16.86 -0.25 0.62
C GLY A 304 -15.88 -1.43 0.65
N ARG A 305 -15.32 -1.87 -0.49
CA ARG A 305 -14.31 -2.95 -0.53
C ARG A 305 -13.06 -2.60 0.26
N ILE A 306 -12.72 -1.31 0.33
CA ILE A 306 -11.61 -0.79 1.15
C ILE A 306 -11.76 -1.15 2.64
N LEU A 307 -12.99 -1.31 3.15
CA LEU A 307 -13.25 -1.51 4.58
C LEU A 307 -12.60 -2.79 5.13
N THR A 308 -12.37 -3.78 4.27
CA THR A 308 -11.63 -5.02 4.61
C THR A 308 -10.20 -4.74 5.07
N LEU A 309 -9.57 -3.67 4.58
CA LEU A 309 -8.23 -3.23 4.97
C LEU A 309 -8.23 -2.32 6.21
N LEU A 310 -9.40 -1.85 6.63
CA LEU A 310 -9.58 -0.84 7.68
C LEU A 310 -10.10 -1.44 8.98
N THR A 311 -10.03 -2.76 9.16
CA THR A 311 -10.38 -3.44 10.41
C THR A 311 -9.68 -2.78 11.61
N GLY A 312 -10.43 -2.45 12.65
CA GLY A 312 -9.95 -1.73 13.84
C GLY A 312 -9.86 -0.21 13.69
N LEU A 313 -10.19 0.37 12.53
CA LEU A 313 -10.30 1.81 12.32
C LEU A 313 -11.77 2.24 12.33
N THR A 314 -12.04 3.48 12.71
CA THR A 314 -13.39 4.03 12.82
C THR A 314 -13.66 5.07 11.75
N PHE A 315 -14.95 5.40 11.58
CA PHE A 315 -15.35 6.57 10.82
C PHE A 315 -15.38 7.79 11.74
N ASP A 316 -14.90 8.92 11.23
CA ASP A 316 -15.11 10.19 11.92
C ASP A 316 -16.55 10.71 11.71
N GLN A 317 -16.95 11.66 12.55
CA GLN A 317 -18.32 12.19 12.54
C GLN A 317 -18.66 12.85 11.19
N ARG A 318 -17.70 13.56 10.59
CA ARG A 318 -17.90 14.30 9.34
C ARG A 318 -18.07 13.36 8.14
N MET A 319 -17.23 12.34 8.03
CA MET A 319 -17.35 11.26 7.03
C MET A 319 -18.71 10.56 7.16
N THR A 320 -19.12 10.28 8.40
CA THR A 320 -20.43 9.66 8.67
C THR A 320 -21.57 10.54 8.16
N ALA A 321 -21.51 11.86 8.42
CA ALA A 321 -22.50 12.80 7.92
C ALA A 321 -22.54 12.86 6.38
N ILE A 322 -21.37 12.88 5.72
CA ILE A 322 -21.26 12.84 4.26
C ILE A 322 -21.91 11.58 3.69
N LEU A 323 -21.69 10.42 4.31
CA LEU A 323 -22.30 9.16 3.88
C LEU A 323 -23.82 9.14 4.14
N CYS A 324 -24.27 9.68 5.27
CA CYS A 324 -25.71 9.83 5.54
C CYS A 324 -26.40 10.83 4.59
N GLY A 325 -25.67 11.74 3.97
CA GLY A 325 -26.21 12.68 2.98
C GLY A 325 -26.50 12.08 1.60
N LYS A 326 -26.12 10.83 1.35
CA LYS A 326 -26.24 10.18 0.03
C LYS A 326 -27.28 9.06 0.03
N THR A 327 -27.96 8.90 -1.10
CA THR A 327 -28.79 7.73 -1.36
C THR A 327 -27.97 6.64 -2.06
N TYR A 328 -28.20 5.38 -1.71
CA TYR A 328 -27.43 4.25 -2.24
C TYR A 328 -28.34 3.23 -2.92
N ALA A 329 -27.92 2.77 -4.10
CA ALA A 329 -28.57 1.72 -4.86
C ALA A 329 -27.70 0.45 -5.04
N SER A 330 -26.44 0.48 -4.59
CA SER A 330 -25.54 -0.68 -4.69
C SER A 330 -25.75 -1.65 -3.53
N VAL A 331 -26.15 -2.88 -3.86
CA VAL A 331 -26.29 -3.99 -2.90
C VAL A 331 -24.96 -4.26 -2.21
N ILE A 332 -23.86 -4.29 -2.98
CA ILE A 332 -22.51 -4.59 -2.50
C ILE A 332 -22.07 -3.54 -1.49
N PHE A 333 -22.32 -2.26 -1.79
CA PHE A 333 -21.98 -1.17 -0.89
C PHE A 333 -22.67 -1.28 0.48
N VAL A 334 -23.98 -1.52 0.48
CA VAL A 334 -24.75 -1.69 1.72
C VAL A 334 -24.28 -2.92 2.49
N GLN A 335 -24.00 -4.04 1.81
CA GLN A 335 -23.46 -5.25 2.45
C GLN A 335 -22.11 -5.00 3.11
N ASN A 336 -21.20 -4.30 2.43
CA ASN A 336 -19.87 -4.01 2.97
C ASN A 336 -19.95 -3.10 4.20
N LEU A 337 -20.80 -2.06 4.18
CA LEU A 337 -21.07 -1.24 5.36
C LEU A 337 -21.70 -2.06 6.49
N ALA A 338 -22.67 -2.92 6.19
CA ALA A 338 -23.34 -3.75 7.20
C ALA A 338 -22.44 -4.85 7.78
N ARG A 339 -21.32 -5.20 7.14
CA ARG A 339 -20.34 -6.18 7.65
C ARG A 339 -19.17 -5.51 8.39
N PHE A 340 -18.92 -4.23 8.14
CA PHE A 340 -17.82 -3.52 8.77
C PHE A 340 -18.17 -3.16 10.22
N ALA A 341 -17.50 -3.82 11.17
CA ALA A 341 -17.83 -3.73 12.60
C ALA A 341 -17.79 -2.30 13.19
N ALA A 342 -17.00 -1.41 12.60
CA ALA A 342 -16.89 -0.02 13.04
C ALA A 342 -17.87 0.93 12.31
N THR A 343 -18.84 0.39 11.57
CA THR A 343 -19.89 1.21 10.95
C THR A 343 -20.71 1.92 12.04
N PRO A 344 -20.85 3.26 11.98
CA PRO A 344 -21.56 4.03 12.99
C PRO A 344 -23.06 3.70 13.08
N PRO A 345 -23.66 3.70 14.29
CA PRO A 345 -25.09 3.46 14.49
C PRO A 345 -26.01 4.36 13.67
N VAL A 346 -25.62 5.63 13.50
CA VAL A 346 -26.38 6.64 12.74
C VAL A 346 -26.44 6.27 11.26
N LEU A 347 -25.33 5.79 10.69
CA LEU A 347 -25.27 5.36 9.30
C LEU A 347 -26.13 4.12 9.07
N LEU A 348 -26.09 3.14 9.98
CA LEU A 348 -26.94 1.95 9.90
C LEU A 348 -28.42 2.29 9.95
N THR A 349 -28.81 3.21 10.85
CA THR A 349 -30.18 3.69 10.96
C THR A 349 -30.61 4.44 9.69
N HIS A 350 -29.71 5.23 9.11
CA HIS A 350 -29.96 5.91 7.84
C HIS A 350 -30.16 4.89 6.69
N LEU A 351 -29.31 3.88 6.57
CA LEU A 351 -29.45 2.81 5.56
C LEU A 351 -30.81 2.09 5.68
N LEU A 352 -31.27 1.77 6.90
CA LEU A 352 -32.58 1.16 7.12
C LEU A 352 -33.76 2.04 6.68
N LYS A 353 -33.59 3.37 6.68
CA LYS A 353 -34.63 4.30 6.22
C LYS A 353 -34.73 4.35 4.69
N GLN A 354 -33.68 3.99 3.97
CA GLN A 354 -33.64 4.05 2.50
C GLN A 354 -34.66 3.10 1.86
N ALA A 355 -35.40 3.60 0.87
CA ALA A 355 -36.42 2.82 0.17
C ALA A 355 -35.86 1.57 -0.53
N PHE A 356 -34.62 1.64 -1.02
CA PHE A 356 -33.93 0.51 -1.62
C PHE A 356 -33.72 -0.64 -0.62
N VAL A 357 -33.20 -0.35 0.57
CA VAL A 357 -32.95 -1.33 1.63
C VAL A 357 -34.26 -1.89 2.19
N LYS A 358 -35.29 -1.06 2.36
CA LYS A 358 -36.63 -1.52 2.82
C LYS A 358 -37.24 -2.57 1.90
N ARG A 359 -37.06 -2.43 0.58
CA ARG A 359 -37.55 -3.38 -0.41
C ARG A 359 -36.77 -4.70 -0.42
N GLN A 360 -35.53 -4.70 0.07
CA GLN A 360 -34.66 -5.87 0.06
C GLN A 360 -34.53 -6.50 1.46
N ALA A 361 -35.35 -7.52 1.73
CA ALA A 361 -35.40 -8.18 3.04
C ALA A 361 -34.04 -8.72 3.52
N HIS A 362 -33.21 -9.25 2.61
CA HIS A 362 -31.86 -9.74 2.94
C HIS A 362 -30.95 -8.63 3.49
N LEU A 363 -30.90 -7.46 2.83
CA LEU A 363 -30.09 -6.32 3.29
C LEU A 363 -30.58 -5.78 4.63
N ARG A 364 -31.91 -5.65 4.78
CA ARG A 364 -32.53 -5.24 6.04
C ARG A 364 -32.12 -6.18 7.18
N ASN A 365 -32.21 -7.48 6.97
CA ASN A 365 -31.84 -8.49 7.97
C ASN A 365 -30.35 -8.44 8.31
N LEU A 366 -29.48 -8.27 7.31
CA LEU A 366 -28.04 -8.14 7.52
C LEU A 366 -27.70 -6.93 8.38
N ILE A 367 -28.31 -5.76 8.10
CA ILE A 367 -28.10 -4.56 8.90
C ILE A 367 -28.60 -4.78 10.33
N LEU A 368 -29.81 -5.33 10.51
CA LEU A 368 -30.39 -5.55 11.84
C LEU A 368 -29.58 -6.51 12.73
N GLN A 369 -28.79 -7.40 12.13
CA GLN A 369 -27.87 -8.29 12.85
C GLN A 369 -26.58 -7.59 13.31
N HIS A 370 -26.28 -6.40 12.79
CA HIS A 370 -25.04 -5.70 13.10
C HIS A 370 -25.00 -5.24 14.57
N PRO A 371 -23.85 -5.38 15.28
CA PRO A 371 -23.74 -5.08 16.71
C PRO A 371 -24.10 -3.62 17.05
N ASN A 372 -23.75 -2.68 16.17
CA ASN A 372 -23.96 -1.25 16.43
C ASN A 372 -25.35 -0.74 16.05
N VAL A 373 -26.30 -1.59 15.65
CA VAL A 373 -27.67 -1.12 15.36
C VAL A 373 -28.41 -0.78 16.65
N PRO A 374 -28.94 0.46 16.81
CA PRO A 374 -29.73 0.84 17.97
C PRO A 374 -30.94 -0.07 18.17
N SER A 375 -31.26 -0.38 19.43
CA SER A 375 -32.41 -1.23 19.78
C SER A 375 -33.75 -0.71 19.24
N GLU A 376 -33.90 0.61 19.10
CA GLU A 376 -35.10 1.23 18.50
C GLU A 376 -35.29 0.84 17.04
N ALA A 377 -34.21 0.83 16.25
CA ALA A 377 -34.25 0.42 14.86
C ALA A 377 -34.58 -1.09 14.72
N LYS A 378 -34.22 -1.90 15.73
CA LYS A 378 -34.58 -3.33 15.79
C LYS A 378 -36.06 -3.58 16.11
N ARG A 379 -36.75 -2.61 16.72
CA ARG A 379 -38.19 -2.71 17.06
C ARG A 379 -39.12 -2.39 15.88
N LEU A 380 -38.62 -1.71 14.85
CA LEU A 380 -39.35 -1.38 13.60
C LEU A 380 -39.45 -2.58 12.62
N ARG A 381 -39.36 -3.81 13.13
CA ARG A 381 -39.17 -5.03 12.32
C ARG A 381 -40.41 -5.45 11.55
#